data_AF-A0A7X1G7V8-F1
#
_entry.id   AF-A0A7X1G7V8-F1
#
_cell.length_a   1.000
_cell.length_b   1.000
_cell.length_c   1.000
_cell.angle_alpha   90.00
_cell.angle_beta   90.00
_cell.angle_gamma   90.00
#
_symmetry.space_group_name_H-M   'P 1'
#
loop_
_entity.id
_entity.type
_entity.pdbx_description
1 polymer ?
#
loop_
_entity_poly.entity_id
_entity_poly.type
_entity_poly.pdbx_seq_one_letter_code
_entity_poly.pdbx_strand_id
1 'polypeptide(L)' 'MKDRSHDEAMAELFRADPAYAAELLAELVRDGDAEELVILWRQLSAIVGTIEANPAS' A
#
# COMPACT_ATOMS: atom_id res chain seq x y z
N MET A 1 -14.83 6.84 5.32
CA MET A 1 -13.75 7.85 5.49
C MET A 1 -12.55 7.30 6.27
N LYS A 2 -12.75 6.42 7.29
CA LYS A 2 -11.63 5.76 7.99
C LYS A 2 -10.72 4.91 7.10
N ASP A 3 -11.28 4.25 6.09
CA ASP A 3 -10.49 3.33 5.25
C ASP A 3 -9.51 4.08 4.33
N ARG A 4 -9.94 5.21 3.75
CA ARG A 4 -9.06 6.03 2.90
C ARG A 4 -7.88 6.62 3.67
N SER A 5 -8.09 7.07 4.92
CA SER A 5 -6.99 7.53 5.78
C SER A 5 -6.08 6.39 6.25
N HIS A 6 -6.61 5.17 6.39
CA HIS A 6 -5.81 4.02 6.77
C HIS A 6 -4.91 3.58 5.61
N ASP A 7 -5.45 3.56 4.39
CA ASP A 7 -4.67 3.20 3.20
C ASP A 7 -3.55 4.21 2.92
N GLU A 8 -3.81 5.50 3.12
CA GLU A 8 -2.79 6.56 2.99
C GLU A 8 -1.66 6.41 4.02
N ALA A 9 -2.00 6.13 5.28
CA ALA A 9 -1.01 5.89 6.34
C ALA A 9 -0.16 4.64 6.06
N MET A 10 -0.77 3.57 5.55
CA MET A 10 -0.05 2.35 5.15
C MET A 10 0.83 2.61 3.93
N ALA A 11 0.37 3.40 2.96
CA ALA A 11 1.18 3.80 1.81
C ALA A 11 2.42 4.62 2.23
N GLU A 12 2.29 5.52 3.21
CA GLU A 12 3.44 6.23 3.80
C GLU A 12 4.42 5.29 4.48
N LEU A 13 3.92 4.34 5.28
CA LEU A 13 4.74 3.31 5.92
C LEU A 13 5.50 2.45 4.90
N PHE A 14 4.83 2.01 3.84
CA PHE A 14 5.45 1.23 2.77
C PHE A 14 6.46 2.02 1.94
N ARG A 15 6.29 3.34 1.78
CA ARG A 15 7.32 4.20 1.18
C ARG A 15 8.54 4.33 2.10
N ALA A 16 8.33 4.43 3.41
CA ALA A 16 9.39 4.56 4.39
C ALA A 16 10.16 3.23 4.58
N ASP A 17 9.48 2.09 4.49
CA ASP A 17 10.05 0.76 4.62
C ASP A 17 9.51 -0.20 3.53
N PRO A 18 10.16 -0.22 2.36
CA PRO A 18 9.81 -1.15 1.29
C PRO A 18 10.09 -2.62 1.63
N ALA A 19 10.99 -2.91 2.57
CA ALA A 19 11.31 -4.28 2.97
C ALA A 19 10.15 -4.88 3.77
N TYR A 20 9.59 -4.11 4.70
CA TYR A 20 8.37 -4.49 5.43
C TYR A 20 7.20 -4.77 4.48
N ALA A 21 6.99 -3.92 3.46
CA ALA A 21 5.94 -4.14 2.47
C ALA A 21 6.12 -5.46 1.69
N ALA A 22 7.35 -5.83 1.36
CA ALA A 22 7.67 -7.08 0.68
C ALA A 22 7.47 -8.31 1.58
N GLU A 23 7.83 -8.21 2.86
CA GLU A 23 7.60 -9.27 3.86
C GLU A 23 6.10 -9.52 4.07
N LEU A 24 5.33 -8.44 4.23
CA LEU A 24 3.87 -8.51 4.37
C LEU A 24 3.22 -9.14 3.14
N LEU A 25 3.63 -8.75 1.92
CA LEU A 25 3.14 -9.38 0.69
C LEU A 25 3.43 -10.89 0.67
N ALA A 26 4.65 -11.30 1.05
CA ALA A 26 5.03 -12.71 1.07
C ALA A 26 4.23 -13.51 2.10
N GLU A 27 3.83 -12.89 3.21
CA GLU A 27 2.96 -13.47 4.22
C GLU A 27 1.53 -13.68 3.70
N LEU A 28 0.90 -12.63 3.16
CA LEU A 28 -0.46 -12.71 2.65
C LEU A 28 -0.59 -13.69 1.47
N VAL A 29 0.41 -13.76 0.60
CA VAL A 29 0.45 -14.75 -0.49
C VAL A 29 0.52 -16.18 0.04
N ARG A 30 1.22 -16.41 1.15
CA ARG A 30 1.37 -17.73 1.76
C ARG A 30 0.09 -18.18 2.45
N ASP A 31 -0.58 -17.27 3.13
CA ASP A 31 -1.79 -17.55 3.89
C ASP A 31 -3.02 -17.64 2.98
N GLY A 32 -2.94 -17.06 1.78
CA GLY A 32 -3.95 -17.21 0.73
C GLY A 32 -5.21 -16.37 0.96
N ASP A 33 -5.12 -15.33 1.80
CA ASP A 33 -6.23 -14.43 2.06
C ASP A 33 -6.41 -13.43 0.91
N ALA A 34 -7.41 -13.71 0.07
CA ALA A 34 -7.73 -12.88 -1.08
C ALA A 34 -8.26 -11.49 -0.70
N GLU A 35 -8.90 -11.33 0.47
CA GLU A 35 -9.42 -10.04 0.92
C GLU A 35 -8.27 -9.14 1.39
N GLU A 36 -7.34 -9.69 2.18
CA GLU A 36 -6.16 -8.95 2.65
C GLU A 36 -5.20 -8.60 1.50
N LEU A 37 -5.05 -9.46 0.50
CA LEU A 37 -4.28 -9.15 -0.70
C LEU A 37 -4.87 -7.98 -1.51
N VAL A 38 -6.21 -7.89 -1.59
CA VAL A 38 -6.88 -6.76 -2.26
C VAL A 38 -6.67 -5.46 -1.49
N ILE A 39 -6.66 -5.51 -0.16
CA ILE A 39 -6.37 -4.34 0.68
C ILE A 39 -4.92 -3.90 0.49
N LEU A 40 -3.96 -4.83 0.61
CA LEU A 40 -2.54 -4.53 0.41
C LEU A 40 -2.28 -3.94 -0.98
N TRP A 41 -2.92 -4.48 -2.02
CA TRP A 41 -2.81 -3.95 -3.38
C TRP A 41 -3.29 -2.51 -3.52
N ARG A 42 -4.37 -2.12 -2.83
CA ARG A 42 -4.86 -0.72 -2.82
C ARG A 42 -3.84 0.22 -2.17
N GLN A 43 -3.25 -0.19 -1.07
CA GLN A 43 -2.25 0.58 -0.32
C GLN A 43 -0.95 0.77 -1.13
N LEU A 44 -0.48 -0.29 -1.80
CA LEU A 44 0.67 -0.22 -2.70
C LEU A 44 0.37 0.63 -3.95
N SER A 45 -0.83 0.51 -4.52
CA SER A 45 -1.24 1.32 -5.68
C SER A 45 -1.31 2.81 -5.37
N ALA A 46 -1.66 3.17 -4.13
CA ALA A 46 -1.66 4.57 -3.68
C ALA A 46 -0.25 5.19 -3.71
N ILE A 47 0.82 4.39 -3.51
CA ILE A 47 2.21 4.82 -3.64
C ILE A 47 2.53 5.23 -5.09
N VAL A 48 2.07 4.42 -6.06
CA VAL A 48 2.33 4.64 -7.49
C VAL A 48 1.54 5.85 -8.02
N GLY A 49 0.28 6.02 -7.58
CA GLY A 49 -0.55 7.15 -7.98
C GLY A 49 -0.08 8.52 -7.45
N THR A 50 0.78 8.55 -6.43
CA THR A 50 1.35 9.82 -5.92
C THR A 50 2.44 10.40 -6.83
N ILE A 51 2.95 9.63 -7.79
CA ILE A 51 3.97 10.11 -8.75
C ILE A 51 3.34 11.06 -9.80
N GLU A 52 2.02 11.05 -9.97
CA GLU A 52 1.27 11.87 -10.95
C GLU A 52 0.55 13.09 -10.33
N ALA A 53 0.92 13.50 -9.11
CA ALA A 53 0.33 14.66 -8.44
C ALA A 53 1.39 15.72 -8.07
N ASN A 54 2.22 16.13 -9.04
CA ASN A 54 2.92 17.42 -8.99
C ASN A 54 2.49 18.33 -10.16
N PRO A 55 1.42 19.14 -10.02
CA PRO A 55 1.08 20.19 -10.98
C PRO A 55 1.74 21.52 -10.58
N ALA A 56 3.06 21.55 -10.41
CA ALA A 56 3.81 22.78 -10.18
C ALA A 56 5.20 22.75 -10.82
N SER A 57 5.26 23.15 -12.09
CA SER A 57 6.39 23.85 -12.74
C SER A 57 5.84 24.81 -13.77
#